data_AF-A0A0D0AH85-F1
#
_entry.id   AF-A0A0D0AH85-F1
#
_cell.length_a   1.000
_cell.length_b   1.000
_cell.length_c   1.000
_cell.angle_alpha   90.00
_cell.angle_beta   90.00
_cell.angle_gamma   90.00
#
_symmetry.space_group_name_H-M   'P 1'
#
loop_
_entity.id
_entity.type
_entity.pdbx_description
1 polymer ?
#
loop_
_entity_poly.entity_id
_entity_poly.type
_entity_poly.pdbx_seq_one_letter_code
_entity_poly.pdbx_strand_id
1 'polypeptide(L)'
;PFFNTCVWGQPCAHFGVQSSRDHSASYPTTQEKFTPLFSSQLQDDWVQFLGPMAYQDPGIKTELRLPWVQAKDWILQQKLRCFSSGLTPFQFCNNLVALGICNPPTAEEMGAWIAGNRRLGAFQGLKILGFDIDARGPKFGQTAFQSFHAHLEQHLHPSDKLDLAFSTIFSEHLLCKISRFAGMFQKSDRTSLLSLAKNVSCGDWRSGENIADESGQLFPIPFGQNREVLDQLVA
;
A
#
# COMPACT_ATOMS: atom_id res chain seq x y z
N PRO A 1 -14.51 11.89 13.70
CA PRO A 1 -14.08 10.55 13.22
C PRO A 1 -12.97 10.00 14.13
N PHE A 2 -13.20 8.86 14.78
CA PHE A 2 -12.13 8.15 15.48
C PHE A 2 -11.06 7.77 14.46
N PHE A 3 -9.87 8.36 14.58
CA PHE A 3 -8.73 8.03 13.73
C PHE A 3 -8.15 6.72 14.27
N ASN A 4 -8.52 5.60 13.65
CA ASN A 4 -7.90 4.32 13.95
C ASN A 4 -6.58 4.23 13.19
N THR A 5 -5.46 4.37 13.90
CA THR A 5 -4.11 4.27 13.32
C THR A 5 -3.80 2.90 12.74
N CYS A 6 -4.62 1.88 13.05
CA CYS A 6 -4.49 0.52 12.53
C CYS A 6 -5.32 0.27 11.27
N VAL A 7 -6.14 1.22 10.80
CA VAL A 7 -6.92 1.10 9.55
C VAL A 7 -6.21 1.84 8.43
N TRP A 8 -5.78 1.08 7.44
CA TRP A 8 -5.05 1.54 6.28
C TRP A 8 -5.99 1.91 5.11
N GLY A 9 -5.71 3.01 4.40
CA GLY A 9 -6.39 3.35 3.14
C GLY A 9 -7.14 4.68 3.14
N GLN A 10 -7.75 5.00 2.00
CA GLN A 10 -8.54 6.23 1.83
C GLN A 10 -10.04 5.92 2.01
N PRO A 11 -10.85 6.90 2.45
CA PRO A 11 -12.30 6.74 2.46
C PRO A 11 -12.82 6.33 1.08
N CYS A 12 -13.57 5.23 1.01
CA CYS A 12 -14.21 4.81 -0.23
C CYS A 12 -15.62 5.44 -0.31
N ALA A 13 -15.86 6.23 -1.36
CA ALA A 13 -17.16 6.88 -1.59
C ALA A 13 -18.34 5.90 -1.67
N HIS A 14 -18.08 4.63 -2.03
CA HIS A 14 -19.09 3.58 -1.99
C HIS A 14 -19.60 3.26 -0.58
N PHE A 15 -18.87 3.59 0.48
CA PHE A 15 -19.32 3.46 1.87
C PHE A 15 -19.80 4.78 2.48
N GLY A 16 -19.81 5.89 1.73
CA GLY A 16 -20.43 7.13 2.18
C GLY A 16 -21.95 6.98 2.34
N VAL A 17 -22.57 7.67 3.30
CA VAL A 17 -24.05 7.66 3.43
C VAL A 17 -24.71 8.35 2.23
N GLN A 18 -24.03 9.35 1.66
CA GLN A 18 -24.50 10.05 0.47
C GLN A 18 -24.24 9.20 -0.78
N SER A 19 -25.25 9.08 -1.63
CA SER A 19 -25.13 8.55 -2.98
C SER A 19 -24.30 9.53 -3.84
N SER A 20 -23.34 9.02 -4.62
CA SER A 20 -22.52 9.88 -5.48
C SER A 20 -23.40 10.53 -6.55
N ARG A 21 -23.11 11.80 -6.87
CA ARG A 21 -23.80 12.62 -7.88
C ARG A 21 -23.77 11.96 -9.27
N ASP A 22 -24.73 11.10 -9.57
CA ASP A 22 -25.11 10.75 -10.94
C ASP A 22 -26.46 11.40 -11.21
N HIS A 23 -26.47 12.39 -12.11
CA HIS A 23 -27.57 13.32 -12.35
C HIS A 23 -28.81 12.72 -13.05
N SER A 24 -28.97 11.38 -13.11
CA SER A 24 -30.04 10.76 -13.91
C SER A 24 -30.71 9.50 -13.33
N ALA A 25 -30.33 9.03 -12.13
CA ALA A 25 -30.95 7.85 -11.53
C ALA A 25 -31.46 8.15 -10.11
N SER A 26 -32.61 7.57 -9.75
CA SER A 26 -33.09 7.52 -8.38
C SER A 26 -31.97 7.03 -7.47
N TYR A 27 -31.60 7.85 -6.49
CA TYR A 27 -30.54 7.48 -5.56
C TYR A 27 -30.99 6.27 -4.74
N PRO A 28 -30.18 5.19 -4.64
CA PRO A 28 -30.52 4.08 -3.77
C PRO A 28 -30.57 4.58 -2.33
N THR A 29 -31.59 4.16 -1.59
CA THR A 29 -31.69 4.37 -0.15
C THR A 29 -30.46 3.79 0.56
N THR A 30 -30.18 4.26 1.78
CA THR A 30 -29.13 3.67 2.63
C THR A 30 -29.33 2.16 2.75
N GLN A 31 -30.57 1.70 2.91
CA GLN A 31 -30.88 0.28 2.97
C GLN A 31 -30.48 -0.43 1.67
N GLU A 32 -30.95 0.00 0.50
CA GLU A 32 -30.59 -0.62 -0.79
C GLU A 32 -29.08 -0.62 -1.05
N LYS A 33 -28.38 0.42 -0.58
CA LYS A 33 -26.93 0.55 -0.74
C LYS A 33 -26.14 -0.44 0.12
N PHE A 34 -26.56 -0.64 1.38
CA PHE A 34 -25.83 -1.46 2.35
C PHE A 34 -26.33 -2.89 2.45
N THR A 35 -27.60 -3.19 2.12
CA THR A 35 -28.17 -4.54 2.17
C THR A 35 -27.30 -5.61 1.49
N PRO A 36 -26.71 -5.39 0.29
CA PRO A 36 -25.82 -6.38 -0.31
C PRO A 36 -24.59 -6.73 0.53
N LEU A 37 -24.07 -5.78 1.31
CA LEU A 37 -22.91 -5.95 2.20
C LEU A 37 -23.22 -6.78 3.45
N PHE A 38 -24.50 -7.02 3.74
CA PHE A 38 -24.96 -7.81 4.88
C PHE A 38 -25.82 -9.00 4.45
N SER A 39 -25.74 -9.42 3.18
CA SER A 39 -26.44 -10.62 2.71
C SER A 39 -25.98 -11.86 3.48
N SER A 40 -26.89 -12.80 3.74
CA SER A 40 -26.55 -14.06 4.43
C SER A 40 -25.45 -14.81 3.70
N GLN A 41 -25.49 -14.83 2.36
CA GLN A 41 -24.43 -15.46 1.56
C GLN A 41 -23.04 -14.85 1.83
N LEU A 42 -22.93 -13.52 1.87
CA LEU A 42 -21.66 -12.86 2.14
C LEU A 42 -21.17 -13.12 3.58
N GLN A 43 -22.09 -13.24 4.52
CA GLN A 43 -21.75 -13.61 5.90
C GLN A 43 -21.22 -15.05 5.97
N ASP A 44 -21.87 -15.99 5.29
CA ASP A 44 -21.44 -17.39 5.19
C ASP A 44 -20.06 -17.49 4.50
N ASP A 45 -19.87 -16.77 3.39
CA ASP A 45 -18.60 -16.69 2.67
C ASP A 45 -17.49 -16.10 3.54
N TRP A 46 -17.81 -15.13 4.41
CA TRP A 46 -16.86 -14.53 5.36
C TRP A 46 -16.48 -15.50 6.47
N VAL A 47 -17.45 -16.22 7.04
CA VAL A 47 -17.18 -17.27 8.04
C VAL A 47 -16.32 -18.37 7.43
N GLN A 48 -16.62 -18.79 6.19
CA GLN A 48 -15.80 -19.76 5.47
C GLN A 48 -14.38 -19.24 5.19
N PHE A 49 -14.25 -17.98 4.78
CA PHE A 49 -12.95 -17.32 4.55
C PHE A 49 -12.09 -17.28 5.82
N LEU A 50 -12.69 -16.94 6.96
CA LEU A 50 -12.00 -16.91 8.25
C LEU A 50 -11.68 -18.33 8.78
N GLY A 51 -12.51 -19.32 8.44
CA GLY A 51 -12.34 -20.70 8.85
C GLY A 51 -12.24 -20.82 10.37
N PRO A 52 -11.18 -21.45 10.92
CA PRO A 52 -11.00 -21.56 12.37
C PRO A 52 -10.92 -20.23 13.12
N MET A 53 -10.55 -19.12 12.44
CA MET A 53 -10.51 -17.79 13.05
C MET A 53 -11.91 -17.20 13.26
N ALA A 54 -12.93 -17.72 12.57
CA ALA A 54 -14.31 -17.29 12.83
C ALA A 54 -14.58 -17.54 14.33
N TYR A 55 -15.00 -16.50 15.03
CA TYR A 55 -15.28 -16.52 16.48
C TYR A 55 -14.06 -16.54 17.42
N GLN A 56 -12.86 -16.30 16.92
CA GLN A 56 -11.66 -16.10 17.75
C GLN A 56 -11.18 -14.64 17.71
N ASP A 57 -10.40 -14.24 18.70
CA ASP A 57 -9.67 -12.97 18.63
C ASP A 57 -8.58 -13.08 17.56
N PRO A 58 -8.57 -12.22 16.51
CA PRO A 58 -7.55 -12.25 15.46
C PRO A 58 -6.12 -11.96 15.99
N GLY A 59 -5.99 -11.41 17.21
CA GLY A 59 -4.71 -11.28 17.92
C GLY A 59 -4.11 -12.63 18.35
N ILE A 60 -4.91 -13.70 18.40
CA ILE A 60 -4.45 -15.06 18.67
C ILE A 60 -3.85 -15.62 17.37
N LYS A 61 -2.56 -15.95 17.38
CA LYS A 61 -1.87 -16.51 16.21
C LYS A 61 -2.47 -17.86 15.84
N THR A 62 -3.30 -17.86 14.81
CA THR A 62 -3.74 -19.07 14.11
C THR A 62 -2.72 -19.43 13.03
N GLU A 63 -2.48 -20.73 12.85
CA GLU A 63 -1.51 -21.22 11.85
C GLU A 63 -2.05 -21.15 10.41
N LEU A 64 -3.39 -21.17 10.24
CA LEU A 64 -4.07 -21.10 8.95
C LEU A 64 -4.41 -19.65 8.59
N ARG A 65 -3.46 -18.94 7.98
CA ARG A 65 -3.69 -17.63 7.36
C ARG A 65 -3.65 -17.74 5.85
N LEU A 66 -4.65 -17.16 5.20
CA LEU A 66 -4.70 -17.16 3.74
C LEU A 66 -3.61 -16.24 3.15
N PRO A 67 -2.99 -16.61 2.01
CA PRO A 67 -2.12 -15.72 1.27
C PRO A 67 -2.85 -14.45 0.81
N TRP A 68 -2.12 -13.33 0.75
CA TRP A 68 -2.65 -12.05 0.32
C TRP A 68 -3.36 -12.11 -1.05
N VAL A 69 -2.78 -12.84 -2.01
CA VAL A 69 -3.38 -13.03 -3.35
C VAL A 69 -4.71 -13.76 -3.30
N GLN A 70 -4.86 -14.75 -2.42
CA GLN A 70 -6.13 -15.48 -2.28
C GLN A 70 -7.20 -14.62 -1.61
N ALA A 71 -6.82 -13.77 -0.65
CA ALA A 71 -7.73 -12.80 -0.06
C ALA A 71 -8.23 -11.77 -1.09
N LYS A 72 -7.34 -11.33 -1.98
CA LYS A 72 -7.69 -10.46 -3.11
C LYS A 72 -8.63 -11.16 -4.09
N ASP A 73 -8.39 -12.42 -4.41
CA ASP A 73 -9.28 -13.16 -5.32
C ASP A 73 -10.65 -13.40 -4.67
N TRP A 74 -10.68 -13.73 -3.38
CA TRP A 74 -11.91 -13.87 -2.60
C TRP A 74 -12.73 -12.58 -2.60
N ILE A 75 -12.13 -11.42 -2.34
CA ILE A 75 -12.88 -10.14 -2.29
C ILE A 75 -13.48 -9.77 -3.65
N LEU A 76 -12.78 -10.10 -4.74
CA LEU A 76 -13.28 -9.88 -6.11
C LEU A 76 -14.43 -10.82 -6.45
N GLN A 77 -14.40 -12.06 -5.95
CA GLN A 77 -15.48 -13.04 -6.13
C GLN A 77 -16.79 -12.63 -5.45
N GLN A 78 -16.72 -11.80 -4.39
CA GLN A 78 -17.91 -11.25 -3.74
C GLN A 78 -18.73 -10.33 -4.65
N LYS A 79 -18.16 -9.88 -5.77
CA LYS A 79 -18.82 -9.02 -6.79
C LYS A 79 -19.44 -7.76 -6.19
N LEU A 80 -18.91 -7.28 -5.07
CA LEU A 80 -19.35 -6.04 -4.44
C LEU A 80 -18.83 -4.86 -5.25
N ARG A 81 -19.72 -3.91 -5.56
CA ARG A 81 -19.42 -2.75 -6.41
C ARG A 81 -18.18 -1.97 -5.92
N CYS A 82 -18.01 -1.84 -4.60
CA CYS A 82 -16.87 -1.15 -3.99
C CYS A 82 -15.52 -1.83 -4.21
N PHE A 83 -15.49 -3.13 -4.53
CA PHE A 83 -14.26 -3.89 -4.79
C PHE A 83 -14.03 -4.16 -6.28
N SER A 84 -14.92 -3.68 -7.16
CA SER A 84 -14.85 -3.94 -8.60
C SER A 84 -13.61 -3.36 -9.30
N SER A 85 -12.98 -2.33 -8.76
CA SER A 85 -11.78 -1.72 -9.34
C SER A 85 -11.02 -0.83 -8.35
N GLY A 86 -9.80 -0.47 -8.72
CA GLY A 86 -9.01 0.57 -8.06
C GLY A 86 -8.28 0.11 -6.78
N LEU A 87 -8.00 1.08 -5.91
CA LEU A 87 -7.21 0.89 -4.68
C LEU A 87 -7.97 0.21 -3.55
N THR A 88 -9.31 0.24 -3.58
CA THR A 88 -10.13 -0.28 -2.48
C THR A 88 -9.91 -1.77 -2.18
N PRO A 89 -9.93 -2.71 -3.16
CA PRO A 89 -9.62 -4.12 -2.86
C PRO A 89 -8.18 -4.31 -2.36
N PHE A 90 -7.22 -3.56 -2.89
CA PHE A 90 -5.82 -3.59 -2.42
C PHE A 90 -5.70 -3.12 -0.96
N GLN A 91 -6.34 -1.99 -0.63
CA GLN A 91 -6.41 -1.43 0.71
C GLN A 91 -7.08 -2.38 1.69
N PHE A 92 -8.17 -3.01 1.28
CA PHE A 92 -8.84 -4.02 2.10
C PHE A 92 -7.89 -5.18 2.43
N CYS A 93 -7.19 -5.75 1.44
CA CYS A 93 -6.27 -6.86 1.67
C CYS A 93 -5.11 -6.47 2.60
N ASN A 94 -4.55 -5.26 2.46
CA ASN A 94 -3.50 -4.78 3.36
C ASN A 94 -4.00 -4.61 4.80
N ASN A 95 -5.27 -4.23 5.00
CA ASN A 95 -5.88 -4.23 6.33
C ASN A 95 -6.02 -5.65 6.90
N LEU A 96 -6.37 -6.64 6.08
CA LEU A 96 -6.43 -8.03 6.55
C LEU A 96 -5.06 -8.52 7.02
N VAL A 97 -3.98 -8.11 6.36
CA VAL A 97 -2.61 -8.39 6.82
C VAL A 97 -2.30 -7.67 8.13
N ALA A 98 -2.64 -6.37 8.25
CA ALA A 98 -2.42 -5.60 9.48
C ALA A 98 -3.20 -6.16 10.68
N LEU A 99 -4.38 -6.73 10.43
CA LEU A 99 -5.21 -7.41 11.43
C LEU A 99 -4.75 -8.86 11.72
N GLY A 100 -3.73 -9.36 11.03
CA GLY A 100 -3.23 -10.73 11.22
C GLY A 100 -4.14 -11.83 10.63
N ILE A 101 -5.12 -11.46 9.80
CA ILE A 101 -6.07 -12.38 9.15
C ILE A 101 -5.43 -13.03 7.92
N CYS A 102 -4.55 -12.31 7.21
CA CYS A 102 -3.86 -12.81 6.03
C CYS A 102 -2.34 -12.72 6.18
N ASN A 103 -1.63 -13.56 5.43
CA ASN A 103 -0.19 -13.42 5.27
C ASN A 103 0.14 -12.21 4.40
N PRO A 104 1.23 -11.49 4.68
CA PRO A 104 1.67 -10.38 3.84
C PRO A 104 2.00 -10.87 2.42
N PRO A 105 1.86 -10.02 1.39
CA PRO A 105 2.25 -10.38 0.04
C PRO A 105 3.76 -10.54 -0.06
N THR A 106 4.21 -11.46 -0.89
CA THR A 106 5.64 -11.55 -1.24
C THR A 106 6.07 -10.35 -2.08
N ALA A 107 7.38 -10.13 -2.20
CA ALA A 107 7.89 -9.08 -3.08
C ALA A 107 7.52 -9.34 -4.55
N GLU A 108 7.38 -10.61 -4.91
CA GLU A 108 6.93 -11.05 -6.22
C GLU A 108 5.47 -10.64 -6.48
N GLU A 109 4.56 -10.99 -5.56
CA GLU A 109 3.14 -10.70 -5.67
C GLU A 109 2.86 -9.19 -5.68
N MET A 110 3.53 -8.45 -4.79
CA MET A 110 3.41 -6.99 -4.73
C MET A 110 3.97 -6.34 -5.99
N GLY A 111 5.14 -6.79 -6.47
CA GLY A 111 5.75 -6.29 -7.71
C GLY A 111 4.86 -6.55 -8.93
N ALA A 112 4.25 -7.74 -9.03
CA ALA A 112 3.31 -8.06 -10.10
C ALA A 112 2.07 -7.17 -10.05
N TRP A 113 1.53 -6.89 -8.85
CA TRP A 113 0.41 -5.97 -8.69
C TRP A 113 0.78 -4.55 -9.13
N ILE A 114 1.95 -4.03 -8.72
CA ILE A 114 2.43 -2.70 -9.12
C ILE A 114 2.59 -2.63 -10.65
N ALA A 115 3.18 -3.65 -11.27
CA ALA A 115 3.36 -3.72 -12.72
C ALA A 115 2.03 -3.74 -13.49
N GLY A 116 0.99 -4.39 -12.93
CA GLY A 116 -0.36 -4.36 -13.48
C GLY A 116 -1.08 -3.01 -13.31
N ASN A 117 -0.62 -2.17 -12.37
CA ASN A 117 -1.25 -0.90 -12.00
C ASN A 117 -0.37 0.32 -12.33
N ARG A 118 0.10 0.40 -13.58
CA ARG A 118 1.09 1.38 -14.07
C ARG A 118 0.76 2.87 -13.82
N ARG A 119 -0.52 3.19 -13.63
CA ARG A 119 -1.01 4.56 -13.40
C ARG A 119 -0.94 4.99 -11.93
N LEU A 120 -0.60 4.07 -11.01
CA LEU A 120 -0.59 4.34 -9.57
C LEU A 120 0.78 4.82 -9.08
N GLY A 121 0.79 5.36 -7.86
CA GLY A 121 1.91 6.07 -7.27
C GLY A 121 3.18 5.23 -7.14
N ALA A 122 3.07 3.95 -6.81
CA ALA A 122 4.24 3.09 -6.64
C ALA A 122 4.99 2.83 -7.95
N PHE A 123 4.26 2.59 -9.06
CA PHE A 123 4.88 2.44 -10.37
C PHE A 123 5.57 3.74 -10.82
N GLN A 124 4.94 4.89 -10.58
CA GLN A 124 5.57 6.19 -10.84
C GLN A 124 6.78 6.44 -9.91
N GLY A 125 6.72 5.99 -8.67
CA GLY A 125 7.83 6.04 -7.72
C GLY A 125 9.06 5.32 -8.27
N LEU A 126 8.90 4.10 -8.80
CA LEU A 126 9.99 3.37 -9.45
C LEU A 126 10.59 4.16 -10.62
N LYS A 127 9.76 4.75 -11.48
CA LYS A 127 10.26 5.60 -12.57
C LYS A 127 11.05 6.81 -12.07
N ILE A 128 10.59 7.45 -10.99
CA ILE A 128 11.25 8.60 -10.38
C ILE A 128 12.60 8.21 -9.77
N LEU A 129 12.72 6.99 -9.25
CA LEU A 129 14.00 6.41 -8.83
C LEU A 129 14.91 6.02 -10.02
N GLY A 130 14.45 6.22 -11.25
CA GLY A 130 15.22 6.03 -12.48
C GLY A 130 15.12 4.63 -13.09
N PHE A 131 14.20 3.77 -12.63
CA PHE A 131 13.97 2.48 -13.28
C PHE A 131 13.27 2.68 -14.64
N ASP A 132 13.89 2.17 -15.71
CA ASP A 132 13.32 2.17 -17.07
C ASP A 132 12.36 0.97 -17.26
N ILE A 133 11.13 1.12 -16.77
CA ILE A 133 10.12 0.04 -16.73
C ILE A 133 9.02 0.18 -17.79
N ASP A 134 8.96 1.28 -18.54
CA ASP A 134 7.85 1.53 -19.46
C ASP A 134 7.96 0.73 -20.77
N ALA A 135 9.18 0.55 -21.27
CA ALA A 135 9.47 -0.08 -22.56
C ALA A 135 9.67 -1.60 -22.46
N ARG A 136 9.74 -2.15 -21.25
CA ARG A 136 10.28 -3.51 -21.01
C ARG A 136 9.24 -4.53 -20.52
N GLY A 137 7.97 -4.15 -20.46
CA GLY A 137 6.87 -5.04 -20.11
C GLY A 137 6.69 -5.29 -18.59
N PRO A 138 5.66 -6.05 -18.19
CA PRO A 138 5.26 -6.18 -16.78
C PRO A 138 6.34 -6.80 -15.87
N LYS A 139 7.10 -7.78 -16.37
CA LYS A 139 8.14 -8.47 -15.59
C LYS A 139 9.24 -7.52 -15.11
N PHE A 140 9.57 -6.49 -15.89
CA PHE A 140 10.55 -5.48 -15.46
C PHE A 140 10.03 -4.59 -14.33
N GLY A 141 8.75 -4.21 -14.35
CA GLY A 141 8.14 -3.48 -13.24
C GLY A 141 8.16 -4.29 -11.94
N GLN A 142 7.89 -5.60 -12.04
CA GLN A 142 7.97 -6.54 -10.94
C GLN A 142 9.39 -6.68 -10.41
N THR A 143 10.39 -6.91 -11.28
CA THR A 143 11.80 -6.99 -10.88
C THR A 143 12.29 -5.69 -10.27
N ALA A 144 11.93 -4.53 -10.82
CA ALA A 144 12.32 -3.22 -10.27
C ALA A 144 11.81 -3.04 -8.83
N PHE A 145 10.57 -3.45 -8.54
CA PHE A 145 10.06 -3.45 -7.17
C PHE A 145 10.82 -4.41 -6.25
N GLN A 146 11.11 -5.63 -6.71
CA GLN A 146 11.87 -6.60 -5.93
C GLN A 146 13.28 -6.08 -5.61
N SER A 147 13.98 -5.49 -6.58
CA SER A 147 15.29 -4.88 -6.37
C SER A 147 15.22 -3.73 -5.36
N PHE A 148 14.20 -2.88 -5.46
CA PHE A 148 13.97 -1.80 -4.51
C PHE A 148 13.73 -2.32 -3.09
N HIS A 149 12.84 -3.30 -2.93
CA HIS A 149 12.53 -3.91 -1.65
C HIS A 149 13.75 -4.60 -1.03
N ALA A 150 14.48 -5.39 -1.83
CA ALA A 150 15.70 -6.06 -1.41
C ALA A 150 16.79 -5.08 -0.97
N HIS A 151 16.92 -3.94 -1.65
CA HIS A 151 17.83 -2.89 -1.24
C HIS A 151 17.46 -2.32 0.14
N LEU A 152 16.19 -2.02 0.40
CA LEU A 152 15.75 -1.56 1.72
C LEU A 152 15.97 -2.63 2.80
N GLU A 153 15.66 -3.88 2.50
CA GLU A 153 15.91 -5.01 3.40
C GLU A 153 17.41 -5.12 3.73
N GLN A 154 18.30 -4.92 2.77
CA GLN A 154 19.74 -5.00 3.02
C GLN A 154 20.30 -3.81 3.82
N HIS A 155 19.75 -2.60 3.62
CA HIS A 155 20.38 -1.36 4.11
C HIS A 155 19.67 -0.72 5.31
N LEU A 156 18.42 -1.05 5.60
CA LEU A 156 17.74 -0.57 6.81
C LEU A 156 18.30 -1.27 8.05
N HIS A 157 18.56 -0.51 9.10
CA HIS A 157 18.97 -1.09 10.37
C HIS A 157 17.82 -1.95 10.96
N PRO A 158 18.10 -3.07 11.65
CA PRO A 158 17.06 -3.91 12.22
C PRO A 158 16.07 -3.17 13.15
N SER A 159 16.52 -2.18 13.92
CA SER A 159 15.62 -1.34 14.74
C SER A 159 14.64 -0.55 13.87
N ASP A 160 15.12 0.06 12.79
CA ASP A 160 14.28 0.85 11.90
C ASP A 160 13.26 -0.03 11.20
N LYS A 161 13.65 -1.26 10.83
CA LYS A 161 12.71 -2.22 10.27
C LYS A 161 11.57 -2.55 11.23
N LEU A 162 11.86 -2.66 12.53
CA LEU A 162 10.84 -2.89 13.55
C LEU A 162 9.94 -1.66 13.70
N ASP A 163 10.53 -0.47 13.85
CA ASP A 163 9.81 0.80 14.02
C ASP A 163 8.90 1.12 12.83
N LEU A 164 9.35 0.80 11.61
CA LEU A 164 8.62 1.04 10.36
C LEU A 164 7.64 -0.08 9.99
N ALA A 165 7.61 -1.18 10.76
CA ALA A 165 6.93 -2.42 10.40
C ALA A 165 7.28 -2.85 8.96
N PHE A 166 8.59 -2.96 8.67
CA PHE A 166 9.13 -3.19 7.34
C PHE A 166 8.51 -4.43 6.69
N SER A 167 8.04 -4.23 5.47
CA SER A 167 7.34 -5.23 4.68
C SER A 167 7.29 -4.78 3.21
N THR A 168 6.79 -5.66 2.35
CA THR A 168 6.47 -5.34 0.96
C THR A 168 5.39 -4.27 0.85
N ILE A 169 4.40 -4.29 1.76
CA ILE A 169 3.37 -3.26 1.92
C ILE A 169 4.02 -1.90 2.25
N PHE A 170 4.93 -1.86 3.24
CA PHE A 170 5.68 -0.64 3.55
C PHE A 170 6.45 -0.10 2.34
N SER A 171 7.12 -0.99 1.59
CA SER A 171 7.93 -0.62 0.43
C SER A 171 7.07 -0.03 -0.70
N GLU A 172 5.89 -0.60 -0.96
CA GLU A 172 4.93 -0.04 -1.92
C GLU A 172 4.47 1.36 -1.50
N HIS A 173 4.17 1.57 -0.21
CA HIS A 173 3.77 2.88 0.30
C HIS A 173 4.88 3.92 0.15
N LEU A 174 6.12 3.55 0.46
CA LEU A 174 7.26 4.43 0.31
C LEU A 174 7.40 4.92 -1.13
N LEU A 175 7.26 4.03 -2.12
CA LEU A 175 7.25 4.39 -3.54
C LEU A 175 6.09 5.33 -3.91
N CYS A 176 4.89 5.04 -3.38
CA CYS A 176 3.73 5.92 -3.53
C CYS A 176 3.98 7.34 -2.97
N LYS A 177 4.78 7.48 -1.91
CA LYS A 177 5.14 8.79 -1.35
C LYS A 177 6.25 9.47 -2.13
N ILE A 178 7.24 8.75 -2.65
CA ILE A 178 8.29 9.32 -3.50
C ILE A 178 7.68 10.12 -4.66
N SER A 179 6.67 9.56 -5.34
CA SER A 179 6.00 10.27 -6.43
C SER A 179 5.22 11.50 -5.97
N ARG A 180 4.58 11.44 -4.79
CA ARG A 180 3.90 12.59 -4.19
C ARG A 180 4.88 13.71 -3.81
N PHE A 181 6.01 13.36 -3.20
CA PHE A 181 7.04 14.32 -2.80
C PHE A 181 7.69 14.97 -4.01
N ALA A 182 8.08 14.19 -5.02
CA ALA A 182 8.60 14.74 -6.26
C ALA A 182 7.64 15.77 -6.90
N GLY A 183 6.34 15.47 -6.92
CA GLY A 183 5.32 16.41 -7.40
C GLY A 183 5.14 17.65 -6.52
N MET A 184 5.36 17.55 -5.20
CA MET A 184 5.34 18.71 -4.29
C MET A 184 6.54 19.62 -4.54
N PHE A 185 7.74 19.05 -4.69
CA PHE A 185 8.97 19.81 -4.91
C PHE A 185 9.11 20.41 -6.31
N GLN A 186 8.34 19.92 -7.29
CA GLN A 186 8.23 20.56 -8.61
C GLN A 186 7.27 21.77 -8.60
N LYS A 187 6.33 21.83 -7.66
CA LYS A 187 5.31 22.90 -7.59
C LYS A 187 5.72 24.06 -6.69
N SER A 188 6.64 23.86 -5.75
CA SER A 188 7.19 24.94 -4.94
C SER A 188 8.53 25.40 -5.49
N ASP A 189 8.58 26.65 -5.95
CA ASP A 189 9.81 27.38 -6.31
C ASP A 189 10.72 27.66 -5.08
N ARG A 190 10.46 26.99 -3.95
CA ARG A 190 10.99 27.34 -2.61
C ARG A 190 11.69 26.20 -1.88
N THR A 191 11.59 24.95 -2.32
CA THR A 191 12.30 23.84 -1.65
C THR A 191 12.49 22.67 -2.60
N SER A 192 13.68 22.53 -3.17
CA SER A 192 14.10 21.29 -3.82
C SER A 192 14.48 20.24 -2.77
N LEU A 193 14.42 18.95 -3.14
CA LEU A 193 14.99 17.84 -2.36
C LEU A 193 16.41 18.12 -1.86
N LEU A 194 17.23 18.71 -2.73
CA LEU A 194 18.61 19.11 -2.44
C LEU A 194 18.72 20.23 -1.40
N SER A 195 17.80 21.20 -1.41
CA SER A 195 17.76 22.24 -0.37
C SER A 195 17.29 21.71 0.98
N LEU A 196 16.36 20.74 1.01
CA LEU A 196 15.96 20.08 2.24
C LEU A 196 17.09 19.22 2.81
N ALA A 197 17.76 18.42 1.98
CA ALA A 197 18.91 17.61 2.38
C ALA A 197 20.07 18.45 2.94
N LYS A 198 20.24 19.70 2.46
CA LYS A 198 21.23 20.66 2.97
C LYS A 198 20.82 21.31 4.30
N ASN A 199 19.52 21.40 4.59
CA ASN A 199 18.98 22.02 5.80
C ASN A 199 18.75 21.03 6.94
N VAL A 200 18.82 19.72 6.68
CA VAL A 200 19.00 18.72 7.72
C VAL A 200 20.40 18.93 8.28
N SER A 201 20.50 19.54 9.45
CA SER A 201 21.75 19.57 10.21
C SER A 201 22.21 18.13 10.40
N CYS A 202 23.51 17.88 10.20
CA CYS A 202 24.17 16.61 10.52
C CYS A 202 24.21 16.37 12.05
N GLY A 203 23.07 16.43 12.72
CA GLY A 203 22.91 15.92 14.07
C GLY A 203 22.75 14.40 14.02
N ASP A 204 23.22 13.72 15.06
CA ASP A 204 22.99 12.29 15.22
C ASP A 204 21.49 12.00 15.10
N TRP A 205 21.15 11.03 14.25
CA TRP A 205 19.76 10.57 14.13
C TRP A 205 19.28 10.05 15.49
N ARG A 206 18.14 10.56 15.97
CA ARG A 206 17.50 10.14 17.22
C ARG A 206 16.12 9.55 16.90
N SER A 207 15.93 8.27 17.22
CA SER A 207 14.64 7.59 17.05
C SER A 207 13.53 8.33 17.82
N GLY A 208 12.38 8.55 17.18
CA GLY A 208 11.19 9.15 17.80
C GLY A 208 11.09 10.68 17.78
N GLU A 209 12.18 11.43 17.59
CA GLU A 209 12.14 12.91 17.57
C GLU A 209 11.69 13.50 16.22
N ASN A 210 11.82 12.74 15.12
CA ASN A 210 11.42 13.18 13.76
C ASN A 210 9.92 13.01 13.44
N ILE A 211 9.10 12.63 14.42
CA ILE A 211 7.65 12.46 14.27
C ILE A 211 6.93 13.83 14.24
N ALA A 212 7.56 14.88 14.76
CA ALA A 212 7.01 16.22 14.84
C ALA A 212 8.04 17.28 14.42
N ASP A 213 8.36 17.33 13.14
CA ASP A 213 8.91 18.54 12.53
C ASP A 213 7.78 19.60 12.47
N GLU A 214 7.97 20.74 13.17
CA GLU A 214 7.04 21.88 13.21
C GLU A 214 6.77 22.52 11.84
N SER A 215 7.56 22.19 10.81
CA SER A 215 7.40 22.65 9.43
C SER A 215 6.49 21.75 8.57
N GLY A 216 6.10 20.58 9.07
CA GLY A 216 5.15 19.68 8.41
C GLY A 216 5.70 18.98 7.16
N GLN A 217 7.02 18.80 7.03
CA GLN A 217 7.65 18.25 5.82
C GLN A 217 8.53 17.04 6.15
N LEU A 218 7.96 15.84 5.98
CA LEU A 218 8.66 14.58 6.19
C LEU A 218 9.62 14.21 5.05
N PHE A 219 10.69 13.54 5.47
CA PHE A 219 11.93 13.15 4.76
C PHE A 219 11.75 12.32 3.47
N PRO A 220 12.63 12.49 2.49
CA PRO A 220 12.84 11.57 1.37
C PRO A 220 14.16 10.80 1.50
N ILE A 221 14.09 9.46 1.38
CA ILE A 221 15.27 8.59 1.30
C ILE A 221 15.92 8.77 -0.08
N PRO A 222 17.19 9.21 -0.19
CA PRO A 222 17.89 9.23 -1.47
C PRO A 222 18.30 7.80 -1.86
N PHE A 223 17.95 7.39 -3.07
CA PHE A 223 18.38 6.12 -3.65
C PHE A 223 19.35 6.37 -4.81
N GLY A 224 20.50 5.70 -4.78
CA GLY A 224 21.38 5.52 -5.95
C GLY A 224 21.11 4.17 -6.61
N GLN A 225 21.16 4.11 -7.94
CA GLN A 225 20.98 2.85 -8.67
C GLN A 225 22.14 1.88 -8.39
N ASN A 226 21.86 0.68 -7.87
CA ASN A 226 22.83 -0.41 -7.84
C ASN A 226 22.58 -1.34 -9.04
N ARG A 227 23.41 -1.19 -10.08
CA ARG A 227 23.25 -1.85 -11.38
C ARG A 227 23.51 -3.36 -11.32
N GLU A 228 24.38 -3.80 -10.41
CA GLU A 228 24.75 -5.22 -10.27
C GLU A 228 23.60 -6.07 -9.71
N VAL A 229 22.82 -5.53 -8.77
CA VAL A 229 21.64 -6.22 -8.21
C VAL A 229 20.53 -6.37 -9.26
N LEU A 230 20.39 -5.38 -10.16
CA LEU A 230 19.42 -5.44 -11.25
C LEU A 230 19.79 -6.50 -12.28
N ASP A 231 21.06 -6.60 -12.66
CA ASP A 231 21.52 -7.57 -13.65
C ASP A 231 21.42 -9.02 -13.11
N GLN A 232 21.60 -9.23 -11.80
CA GLN A 232 21.45 -10.55 -11.17
C GLN A 232 20.00 -11.05 -11.10
N LEU A 233 19.01 -10.15 -11.00
CA LEU A 233 17.59 -10.52 -10.88
C LEU A 233 16.88 -10.67 -12.24
N VAL A 234 17.52 -10.24 -13.33
CA VAL A 234 16.97 -10.32 -14.71
C VAL A 234 17.45 -11.59 -15.44
N ALA A 235 18.55 -12.19 -15.01
CA ALA A 235 19.09 -13.45 -15.55
C ALA A 235 18.23 -14.67 -15.17
#